data_AF-A0A924AWS3-F1
#
_entry.id   AF-A0A924AWS3-F1
#
_cell.length_a   1.000
_cell.length_b   1.000
_cell.length_c   1.000
_cell.angle_alpha   90.00
_cell.angle_beta   90.00
_cell.angle_gamma   90.00
#
_symmetry.space_group_name_H-M   'P 1'
#
loop_
_entity.id
_entity.type
_entity.pdbx_description
1 polymer ?
#
loop_
_entity_poly.entity_id
_entity_poly.type
_entity_poly.pdbx_seq_one_letter_code
_entity_poly.pdbx_strand_id
1 'polypeptide(L)'
;MHALKRYFRIIFCSLGFLSIALVSGCGGGGQGRDPILGLPAADVISVAVTPASALIDVGATQQYLAIATYTDGSSRDVSAGAVWTSATPAVATVNAATGLAAGVNAGTSVIAAAFSGKSGSATLTVNAATLQSIVVLPANTSIAAATSQQFVAMGTFSDNTTRDISALATFTSSTPAVASINARTGQASGLAAGTTTITATSGLQSASTGLTVTAIGPLPPSAPLNLRTAANFGVLAGTALTSNSGGTTLITGDVGSPSQTTDPAQAAGFTNYKSGAILDNALADLQSAISDANGRACGVNFAGGIDLGGATLAPGVYCYAGAISVTGTLTLSGPGVYIFRTASTLNTTANAIVQLQDGATADNVMWLPVGPTTLGANGVFKGSILGQAAAITVGDNTTLLNGRVLSGAAVTLRNNQIAK
;
A
#
# COMPACT_ATOMS: atom_id res chain seq x y z
N MET A 1 -39.52 47.94 1.91
CA MET A 1 -40.29 48.36 3.09
C MET A 1 -39.31 48.81 4.19
N HIS A 2 -39.81 49.49 5.23
CA HIS A 2 -39.09 50.07 6.39
C HIS A 2 -38.05 49.12 7.02
N ALA A 3 -36.83 49.54 7.42
CA ALA A 3 -36.39 50.56 8.41
C ALA A 3 -36.64 50.10 9.87
N LEU A 4 -35.60 49.99 10.72
CA LEU A 4 -34.93 51.05 11.55
C LEU A 4 -33.39 50.80 11.60
N LYS A 5 -32.46 51.78 11.67
CA LYS A 5 -32.09 52.72 12.76
C LYS A 5 -31.66 51.99 14.06
N ARG A 6 -30.66 52.39 14.86
CA ARG A 6 -29.63 53.48 14.89
C ARG A 6 -28.51 53.00 15.87
N TYR A 7 -27.35 53.62 16.09
CA TYR A 7 -26.78 54.92 15.69
C TYR A 7 -25.30 54.67 15.21
N PHE A 8 -24.26 55.51 15.29
CA PHE A 8 -24.00 56.89 15.78
C PHE A 8 -23.32 57.71 14.64
N ARG A 9 -22.46 58.72 14.92
CA ARG A 9 -21.86 59.58 13.88
C ARG A 9 -20.48 60.20 14.19
N ILE A 10 -19.59 60.13 13.18
CA ILE A 10 -18.93 61.23 12.42
C ILE A 10 -18.44 62.48 13.18
N ILE A 11 -17.17 62.85 12.98
CA ILE A 11 -16.73 64.18 12.47
C ILE A 11 -15.28 64.11 11.94
N PHE A 12 -15.04 64.76 10.80
CA PHE A 12 -13.72 64.95 10.16
C PHE A 12 -13.79 66.27 9.38
N CYS A 13 -13.12 67.35 9.84
CA CYS A 13 -12.82 68.53 9.01
C CYS A 13 -11.79 69.44 9.71
N SER A 14 -11.32 70.46 8.98
CA SER A 14 -10.10 71.23 9.23
C SER A 14 -10.33 72.75 9.34
N LEU A 15 -9.23 73.52 9.32
CA LEU A 15 -9.08 74.97 9.57
C LEU A 15 -9.17 75.38 11.06
N GLY A 16 -8.33 76.30 11.56
CA GLY A 16 -7.14 76.92 10.95
C GLY A 16 -6.86 78.33 11.50
N PHE A 17 -5.59 78.68 11.76
CA PHE A 17 -5.14 80.04 12.07
C PHE A 17 -3.72 80.29 11.54
N LEU A 18 -3.36 81.56 11.28
CA LEU A 18 -2.27 81.94 10.37
C LEU A 18 -1.52 83.20 10.82
N SER A 19 -0.17 83.15 10.82
CA SER A 19 0.78 84.29 10.89
C SER A 19 0.74 85.14 12.19
N ILE A 20 1.72 85.99 12.56
CA ILE A 20 2.95 86.55 11.94
C ILE A 20 4.09 86.37 12.98
N ALA A 21 5.34 85.99 12.67
CA ALA A 21 6.41 86.91 12.25
C ALA A 21 7.68 86.21 11.72
N LEU A 22 8.53 86.99 11.04
CA LEU A 22 9.78 86.57 10.40
C LEU A 22 10.97 86.60 11.37
N VAL A 23 11.86 85.61 11.28
CA VAL A 23 13.32 85.81 11.36
C VAL A 23 13.97 85.04 10.21
N SER A 24 14.98 85.65 9.57
CA SER A 24 15.72 85.08 8.43
C SER A 24 16.54 83.85 8.83
N GLY A 25 16.52 82.81 8.01
CA GLY A 25 17.52 81.74 8.09
C GLY A 25 18.88 82.19 7.56
N CYS A 26 19.91 82.11 8.40
CA CYS A 26 21.31 82.08 8.00
C CYS A 26 22.10 81.32 9.07
N GLY A 27 23.13 80.55 8.67
CA GLY A 27 23.69 79.47 9.47
C GLY A 27 23.13 78.12 8.99
N GLY A 28 23.87 77.27 8.30
CA GLY A 28 25.33 77.16 8.18
C GLY A 28 25.79 75.93 8.97
N GLY A 29 26.42 74.98 8.29
CA GLY A 29 26.51 73.60 8.77
C GLY A 29 27.26 73.42 10.08
N GLY A 30 26.58 72.87 11.09
CA GLY A 30 27.19 72.35 12.32
C GLY A 30 27.29 70.83 12.26
N GLN A 31 28.50 70.30 12.02
CA GLN A 31 28.78 68.88 12.27
C GLN A 31 28.72 68.61 13.78
N GLY A 32 28.18 67.46 14.17
CA GLY A 32 27.64 67.25 15.51
C GLY A 32 28.65 67.35 16.67
N ARG A 33 28.25 68.07 17.73
CA ARG A 33 28.82 67.99 19.09
C ARG A 33 27.71 68.18 20.11
N ASP A 34 27.71 67.37 21.17
CA ASP A 34 26.78 67.50 22.29
C ASP A 34 27.28 68.57 23.30
N PRO A 35 26.43 69.42 23.91
CA PRO A 35 26.88 70.67 24.52
C PRO A 35 27.72 70.59 25.81
N ILE A 36 27.90 69.40 26.40
CA ILE A 36 28.30 69.29 27.82
C ILE A 36 29.78 68.93 28.03
N LEU A 37 30.44 68.25 27.09
CA LEU A 37 31.86 67.84 27.23
C LEU A 37 32.77 68.12 26.02
N GLY A 38 32.23 68.58 24.89
CA GLY A 38 33.04 69.03 23.73
C GLY A 38 33.86 67.94 23.00
N LEU A 39 33.78 66.68 23.44
CA LEU A 39 34.36 65.50 22.78
C LEU A 39 33.85 65.36 21.33
N PRO A 40 34.63 64.76 20.42
CA PRO A 40 34.12 64.38 19.11
C PRO A 40 32.96 63.37 19.25
N ALA A 41 32.02 63.39 18.30
CA ALA A 41 31.04 62.32 18.19
C ALA A 41 31.75 60.97 18.01
N ALA A 42 31.31 59.94 18.73
CA ALA A 42 31.94 58.62 18.65
C ALA A 42 31.51 57.91 17.36
N ASP A 43 32.49 57.40 16.60
CA ASP A 43 32.27 56.68 15.34
C ASP A 43 32.05 55.19 15.60
N VAL A 44 31.32 54.52 14.70
CA VAL A 44 31.09 53.07 14.80
C VAL A 44 32.34 52.30 14.34
N ILE A 45 32.97 51.56 15.26
CA ILE A 45 34.08 50.66 14.95
C ILE A 45 33.56 49.39 14.28
N SER A 46 32.56 48.74 14.89
CA SER A 46 32.05 47.43 14.48
C SER A 46 30.56 47.27 14.80
N VAL A 47 29.95 46.27 14.17
CA VAL A 47 28.58 45.80 14.46
C VAL A 47 28.65 44.30 14.68
N ALA A 48 28.09 43.82 15.79
CA ALA A 48 27.91 42.40 16.08
C ALA A 48 26.42 42.06 16.01
N VAL A 49 26.08 40.89 15.46
CA VAL A 49 24.71 40.36 15.47
C VAL A 49 24.62 39.27 16.52
N THR A 50 23.63 39.36 17.41
CA THR A 50 23.38 38.39 18.49
C THR A 50 21.95 37.84 18.43
N PRO A 51 21.73 36.53 18.66
CA PRO A 51 22.72 35.48 18.86
C PRO A 51 23.57 35.25 17.60
N ALA A 52 24.86 34.88 17.75
CA ALA A 52 25.76 34.68 16.60
C ALA A 52 25.40 33.44 15.75
N SER A 53 24.70 32.47 16.36
CA SER A 53 24.04 31.36 15.68
C SER A 53 22.69 31.06 16.33
N ALA A 54 21.71 30.65 15.53
CA ALA A 54 20.42 30.17 16.01
C ALA A 54 19.95 28.94 15.21
N LEU A 55 19.13 28.11 15.85
CA LEU A 55 18.48 26.95 15.27
C LEU A 55 16.98 27.06 15.51
N ILE A 56 16.18 26.99 14.45
CA ILE A 56 14.71 27.05 14.50
C ILE A 56 14.10 25.97 13.59
N ASP A 57 12.81 25.71 13.73
CA ASP A 57 12.06 24.88 12.77
C ASP A 57 11.43 25.75 11.66
N VAL A 58 11.00 25.13 10.54
CA VAL A 58 10.21 25.83 9.51
C VAL A 58 8.95 26.43 10.12
N GLY A 59 8.64 27.69 9.78
CA GLY A 59 7.51 28.45 10.31
C GLY A 59 7.79 29.19 11.63
N ALA A 60 8.87 28.86 12.34
CA ALA A 60 9.27 29.59 13.55
C ALA A 60 10.05 30.88 13.24
N THR A 61 10.25 31.72 14.25
CA THR A 61 10.92 33.03 14.13
C THR A 61 12.04 33.22 15.14
N GLN A 62 13.13 33.87 14.72
CA GLN A 62 14.24 34.31 15.58
C GLN A 62 14.37 35.82 15.51
N GLN A 63 14.30 36.51 16.66
CA GLN A 63 14.68 37.93 16.75
C GLN A 63 16.20 38.04 16.88
N TYR A 64 16.83 38.84 16.03
CA TYR A 64 18.24 39.21 16.16
C TYR A 64 18.39 40.65 16.68
N LEU A 65 19.49 40.92 17.37
CA LEU A 65 19.89 42.28 17.77
C LEU A 65 21.23 42.65 17.13
N ALA A 66 21.35 43.89 16.65
CA ALA A 66 22.58 44.46 16.14
C ALA A 66 23.16 45.41 17.19
N ILE A 67 24.32 45.04 17.75
CA ILE A 67 25.03 45.84 18.74
C ILE A 67 26.22 46.52 18.06
N ALA A 68 26.23 47.86 18.05
CA ALA A 68 27.34 48.65 17.54
C ALA A 68 28.32 49.02 18.67
N THR A 69 29.62 48.86 18.42
CA THR A 69 30.69 49.33 19.32
C THR A 69 31.34 50.58 18.76
N TYR A 70 31.59 51.57 19.61
CA TYR A 70 31.96 52.94 19.24
C TYR A 70 33.41 53.29 19.65
N THR A 71 33.96 54.38 19.09
CA THR A 71 35.33 54.84 19.40
C THR A 71 35.54 55.36 20.82
N ASP A 72 34.46 55.65 21.56
CA ASP A 72 34.48 55.94 23.01
C ASP A 72 34.49 54.66 23.88
N GLY A 73 34.50 53.47 23.26
CA GLY A 73 34.40 52.18 23.93
C GLY A 73 32.97 51.80 24.35
N SER A 74 31.97 52.66 24.15
CA SER A 74 30.58 52.34 24.42
C SER A 74 30.04 51.31 23.41
N SER A 75 28.98 50.60 23.79
CA SER A 75 28.23 49.74 22.88
C SER A 75 26.74 50.00 23.03
N ARG A 76 26.01 50.02 21.91
CA ARG A 76 24.58 50.37 21.85
C ARG A 76 23.83 49.41 20.95
N ASP A 77 22.60 49.10 21.32
CA ASP A 77 21.64 48.47 20.41
C ASP A 77 21.28 49.47 19.30
N VAL A 78 21.46 49.04 18.05
CA VAL A 78 21.14 49.80 16.84
C VAL A 78 20.16 49.04 15.93
N SER A 79 19.50 48.00 16.43
CA SER A 79 18.67 47.06 15.65
C SER A 79 17.58 47.72 14.82
N ALA A 80 16.96 48.79 15.33
CA ALA A 80 15.92 49.56 14.63
C ALA A 80 16.47 50.62 13.65
N GLY A 81 17.78 50.88 13.67
CA GLY A 81 18.48 51.75 12.71
C GLY A 81 19.33 50.99 11.69
N ALA A 82 19.53 49.69 11.89
CA ALA A 82 20.28 48.83 10.99
C ALA A 82 19.41 48.30 9.85
N VAL A 83 20.00 48.16 8.66
CA VAL A 83 19.36 47.49 7.51
C VAL A 83 19.67 46.00 7.60
N TRP A 84 18.62 45.19 7.72
CA TRP A 84 18.72 43.73 7.86
C TRP A 84 18.55 43.01 6.52
N THR A 85 19.35 41.99 6.28
CA THR A 85 19.36 41.19 5.05
C THR A 85 19.57 39.70 5.35
N SER A 86 19.10 38.83 4.46
CA SER A 86 19.29 37.37 4.52
C SER A 86 19.96 36.91 3.22
N ALA A 87 21.01 36.11 3.33
CA ALA A 87 21.76 35.59 2.18
C ALA A 87 20.95 34.60 1.34
N THR A 88 20.06 33.82 1.95
CA THR A 88 19.16 32.87 1.28
C THR A 88 17.69 33.07 1.72
N PRO A 89 16.97 34.08 1.17
CA PRO A 89 15.57 34.34 1.53
C PRO A 89 14.61 33.16 1.33
N ALA A 90 14.93 32.23 0.43
CA ALA A 90 14.18 30.99 0.22
C ALA A 90 14.31 29.97 1.37
N VAL A 91 15.36 30.07 2.18
CA VAL A 91 15.58 29.27 3.41
C VAL A 91 15.03 30.03 4.62
N ALA A 92 15.39 31.30 4.77
CA ALA A 92 14.86 32.15 5.84
C ALA A 92 14.78 33.63 5.41
N THR A 93 13.63 34.26 5.64
CA THR A 93 13.44 35.71 5.46
C THR A 93 13.83 36.50 6.71
N VAL A 94 14.16 37.78 6.58
CA VAL A 94 14.30 38.71 7.71
C VAL A 94 13.60 40.04 7.42
N ASN A 95 12.95 40.62 8.42
CA ASN A 95 12.38 41.96 8.32
C ASN A 95 13.52 43.00 8.29
N ALA A 96 13.62 43.72 7.17
CA ALA A 96 14.70 44.66 6.88
C ALA A 96 14.87 45.81 7.90
N ALA A 97 13.85 46.13 8.69
CA ALA A 97 13.84 47.23 9.66
C ALA A 97 13.78 46.78 11.13
N THR A 98 13.55 45.50 11.42
CA THR A 98 13.43 45.01 12.81
C THR A 98 14.35 43.86 13.17
N GLY A 99 14.99 43.18 12.22
CA GLY A 99 15.85 42.01 12.51
C GLY A 99 15.11 40.74 12.92
N LEU A 100 13.77 40.72 12.84
CA LEU A 100 12.98 39.51 13.04
C LEU A 100 13.11 38.59 11.81
N ALA A 101 13.76 37.45 11.99
CA ALA A 101 13.90 36.41 10.98
C ALA A 101 12.84 35.31 11.12
N ALA A 102 12.48 34.65 10.01
CA ALA A 102 11.51 33.57 9.95
C ALA A 102 12.00 32.43 9.04
N GLY A 103 11.86 31.17 9.48
CA GLY A 103 12.26 29.99 8.73
C GLY A 103 11.22 29.62 7.66
N VAL A 104 11.66 29.49 6.40
CA VAL A 104 10.80 29.25 5.23
C VAL A 104 10.99 27.83 4.68
N ASN A 105 12.23 27.36 4.56
CA ASN A 105 12.59 25.99 4.16
C ASN A 105 13.78 25.50 4.98
N ALA A 106 13.97 24.17 5.01
CA ALA A 106 15.12 23.56 5.66
C ALA A 106 16.45 24.01 5.02
N GLY A 107 17.48 24.24 5.84
CA GLY A 107 18.81 24.65 5.38
C GLY A 107 19.45 25.71 6.28
N THR A 108 20.39 26.48 5.75
CA THR A 108 21.06 27.57 6.48
C THR A 108 21.06 28.87 5.67
N SER A 109 20.85 30.00 6.36
CA SER A 109 21.07 31.35 5.85
C SER A 109 22.04 32.12 6.75
N VAL A 110 22.68 33.14 6.19
CA VAL A 110 23.39 34.17 6.95
C VAL A 110 22.48 35.39 7.04
N ILE A 111 22.18 35.83 8.26
CA ILE A 111 21.45 37.05 8.56
C ILE A 111 22.46 38.14 8.86
N ALA A 112 22.43 39.25 8.12
CA ALA A 112 23.39 40.33 8.25
C ALA A 112 22.69 41.67 8.53
N ALA A 113 23.30 42.47 9.42
CA ALA A 113 22.84 43.80 9.80
C ALA A 113 23.90 44.84 9.42
N ALA A 114 23.51 45.85 8.64
CA ALA A 114 24.37 46.95 8.24
C ALA A 114 23.97 48.26 8.95
N PHE A 115 24.92 48.92 9.62
CA PHE A 115 24.72 50.20 10.31
C PHE A 115 25.97 51.08 10.17
N SER A 116 25.79 52.35 9.81
CA SER A 116 26.87 53.34 9.65
C SER A 116 28.11 52.86 8.87
N GLY A 117 27.87 52.13 7.77
CA GLY A 117 28.94 51.59 6.91
C GLY A 117 29.68 50.37 7.47
N LYS A 118 29.28 49.83 8.63
CA LYS A 118 29.79 48.59 9.22
C LYS A 118 28.71 47.50 9.16
N SER A 119 29.13 46.24 9.13
CA SER A 119 28.24 45.08 9.03
C SER A 119 28.60 44.00 10.04
N GLY A 120 27.58 43.45 10.71
CA GLY A 120 27.68 42.22 11.48
C GLY A 120 26.84 41.11 10.84
N SER A 121 27.11 39.85 11.20
CA SER A 121 26.36 38.69 10.67
C SER A 121 26.22 37.58 11.69
N ALA A 122 25.10 36.85 11.62
CA ALA A 122 24.83 35.64 12.37
C ALA A 122 24.33 34.52 11.44
N THR A 123 24.48 33.28 11.88
CA THR A 123 23.99 32.09 11.15
C THR A 123 22.60 31.70 11.64
N LEU A 124 21.67 31.46 10.72
CA LEU A 124 20.35 30.89 11.02
C LEU A 124 20.22 29.54 10.31
N THR A 125 20.14 28.46 11.08
CA THR A 125 19.79 27.13 10.55
C THR A 125 18.32 26.84 10.82
N VAL A 126 17.65 26.29 9.81
CA VAL A 126 16.24 25.91 9.82
C VAL A 126 16.15 24.39 9.67
N ASN A 127 15.61 23.71 10.68
CA ASN A 127 15.39 22.26 10.65
C ASN A 127 14.34 21.88 9.60
N ALA A 128 14.46 20.67 9.04
CA ALA A 128 13.38 20.10 8.24
C ALA A 128 12.18 19.74 9.11
N ALA A 129 10.98 20.08 8.64
CA ALA A 129 9.74 19.69 9.31
C ALA A 129 9.63 18.16 9.41
N THR A 130 9.26 17.65 10.58
CA THR A 130 9.22 16.21 10.87
C THR A 130 7.82 15.64 10.72
N LEU A 131 7.71 14.39 10.27
CA LEU A 131 6.42 13.72 10.06
C LEU A 131 5.80 13.32 11.41
N GLN A 132 4.68 13.95 11.78
CA GLN A 132 3.99 13.73 13.06
C GLN A 132 2.86 12.70 12.97
N SER A 133 2.18 12.61 11.82
CA SER A 133 1.08 11.65 11.62
C SER A 133 0.87 11.29 10.15
N ILE A 134 0.14 10.21 9.90
CA ILE A 134 -0.31 9.78 8.57
C ILE A 134 -1.84 9.62 8.60
N VAL A 135 -2.50 9.87 7.47
CA VAL A 135 -3.87 9.44 7.18
C VAL A 135 -3.87 8.69 5.84
N VAL A 136 -4.58 7.56 5.78
CA VAL A 136 -4.80 6.81 4.53
C VAL A 136 -6.14 7.22 3.93
N LEU A 137 -6.12 7.64 2.66
CA LEU A 137 -7.31 8.03 1.90
C LEU A 137 -7.43 7.19 0.61
N PRO A 138 -8.63 6.98 0.07
CA PRO A 138 -9.93 7.26 0.68
C PRO A 138 -10.24 6.31 1.85
N ALA A 139 -10.85 6.82 2.91
CA ALA A 139 -11.12 6.04 4.11
C ALA A 139 -12.35 5.14 3.98
N ASN A 140 -12.28 3.93 4.55
CA ASN A 140 -13.39 2.97 4.70
C ASN A 140 -14.14 2.67 3.39
N THR A 141 -13.40 2.49 2.30
CA THR A 141 -13.97 2.29 0.96
C THR A 141 -14.60 0.91 0.79
N SER A 142 -15.52 0.83 -0.18
CA SER A 142 -15.98 -0.44 -0.72
C SER A 142 -15.85 -0.47 -2.24
N ILE A 143 -15.45 -1.62 -2.76
CA ILE A 143 -15.29 -1.91 -4.19
C ILE A 143 -15.92 -3.27 -4.51
N ALA A 144 -16.14 -3.57 -5.78
CA ALA A 144 -16.48 -4.92 -6.21
C ALA A 144 -15.22 -5.79 -6.40
N ALA A 145 -15.34 -7.10 -6.23
CA ALA A 145 -14.29 -8.04 -6.65
C ALA A 145 -13.96 -7.85 -8.16
N ALA A 146 -12.71 -8.11 -8.54
CA ALA A 146 -12.12 -7.79 -9.84
C ALA A 146 -12.06 -6.29 -10.23
N THR A 147 -12.21 -5.37 -9.26
CA THR A 147 -11.96 -3.92 -9.46
C THR A 147 -10.85 -3.39 -8.55
N SER A 148 -10.35 -2.18 -8.82
CA SER A 148 -9.18 -1.60 -8.13
C SER A 148 -9.49 -0.27 -7.44
N GLN A 149 -8.91 -0.04 -6.26
CA GLN A 149 -8.93 1.24 -5.54
C GLN A 149 -7.52 1.79 -5.40
N GLN A 150 -7.31 3.05 -5.76
CA GLN A 150 -6.07 3.76 -5.45
C GLN A 150 -6.12 4.31 -4.02
N PHE A 151 -5.14 4.00 -3.19
CA PHE A 151 -4.94 4.63 -1.88
C PHE A 151 -3.77 5.62 -1.91
N VAL A 152 -3.84 6.66 -1.09
CA VAL A 152 -2.77 7.64 -0.86
C VAL A 152 -2.53 7.81 0.63
N ALA A 153 -1.27 8.10 0.99
CA ALA A 153 -0.85 8.40 2.35
C ALA A 153 -0.60 9.91 2.47
N MET A 154 -1.44 10.61 3.21
CA MET A 154 -1.26 12.03 3.53
C MET A 154 -0.52 12.15 4.86
N GLY A 155 0.67 12.77 4.85
CA GLY A 155 1.46 13.03 6.04
C GLY A 155 1.19 14.43 6.59
N THR A 156 1.05 14.56 7.92
CA THR A 156 1.02 15.87 8.61
C THR A 156 2.36 16.12 9.28
N PHE A 157 2.92 17.30 9.07
CA PHE A 157 4.28 17.66 9.48
C PHE A 157 4.29 18.68 10.63
N SER A 158 5.43 18.83 11.30
CA SER A 158 5.61 19.73 12.45
C SER A 158 5.46 21.23 12.14
N ASP A 159 5.47 21.60 10.86
CA ASP A 159 5.13 22.93 10.35
C ASP A 159 3.60 23.12 10.12
N ASN A 160 2.80 22.13 10.52
CA ASN A 160 1.36 21.97 10.24
C ASN A 160 1.00 21.82 8.75
N THR A 161 1.98 21.64 7.85
CA THR A 161 1.68 21.32 6.46
C THR A 161 1.21 19.88 6.32
N THR A 162 0.33 19.64 5.34
CA THR A 162 -0.03 18.30 4.89
C THR A 162 0.53 18.07 3.50
N ARG A 163 1.08 16.87 3.25
CA ARG A 163 1.77 16.53 2.00
C ARG A 163 1.45 15.09 1.62
N ASP A 164 1.32 14.80 0.32
CA ASP A 164 1.26 13.42 -0.16
C ASP A 164 2.64 12.78 0.03
N ILE A 165 2.68 11.69 0.79
CA ILE A 165 3.88 10.90 1.08
C ILE A 165 3.77 9.47 0.56
N SER A 166 2.83 9.18 -0.37
CA SER A 166 2.57 7.83 -0.89
C SER A 166 3.82 7.17 -1.49
N ALA A 167 4.71 7.95 -2.10
CA ALA A 167 6.00 7.45 -2.63
C ALA A 167 7.06 7.13 -1.55
N LEU A 168 6.86 7.59 -0.32
CA LEU A 168 7.69 7.34 0.86
C LEU A 168 7.06 6.31 1.82
N ALA A 169 5.79 5.96 1.61
CA ALA A 169 5.06 5.00 2.42
C ALA A 169 5.19 3.58 1.83
N THR A 170 5.21 2.59 2.72
CA THR A 170 4.99 1.18 2.37
C THR A 170 3.56 0.82 2.71
N PHE A 171 2.80 0.34 1.72
CA PHE A 171 1.42 -0.10 1.87
C PHE A 171 1.32 -1.61 2.11
N THR A 172 0.40 -2.04 2.98
CA THR A 172 0.09 -3.45 3.25
C THR A 172 -1.42 -3.67 3.36
N SER A 173 -1.85 -4.93 3.23
CA SER A 173 -3.23 -5.40 3.38
C SER A 173 -3.23 -6.55 4.39
N SER A 174 -4.13 -6.52 5.38
CA SER A 174 -4.20 -7.56 6.42
C SER A 174 -4.65 -8.92 5.88
N THR A 175 -5.49 -8.92 4.85
CA THR A 175 -5.99 -10.11 4.15
C THR A 175 -5.78 -9.94 2.64
N PRO A 176 -4.57 -10.20 2.11
CA PRO A 176 -4.24 -10.04 0.70
C PRO A 176 -5.14 -10.86 -0.24
N ALA A 177 -5.66 -12.00 0.21
CA ALA A 177 -6.60 -12.84 -0.53
C ALA A 177 -8.01 -12.22 -0.69
N VAL A 178 -8.39 -11.26 0.16
CA VAL A 178 -9.58 -10.42 -0.01
C VAL A 178 -9.27 -9.27 -0.96
N ALA A 179 -8.21 -8.50 -0.68
CA ALA A 179 -7.66 -7.52 -1.60
C ALA A 179 -6.14 -7.39 -1.47
N SER A 180 -5.42 -7.61 -2.57
CA SER A 180 -3.99 -7.34 -2.67
C SER A 180 -3.74 -5.86 -2.85
N ILE A 181 -2.65 -5.30 -2.29
CA ILE A 181 -2.22 -3.92 -2.52
C ILE A 181 -0.75 -3.87 -2.98
N ASN A 182 -0.46 -3.03 -3.96
CA ASN A 182 0.90 -2.77 -4.40
C ASN A 182 1.63 -1.90 -3.36
N ALA A 183 2.64 -2.48 -2.71
CA ALA A 183 3.29 -1.91 -1.53
C ALA A 183 3.99 -0.55 -1.75
N ARG A 184 4.29 -0.14 -3.00
CA ARG A 184 4.93 1.15 -3.32
C ARG A 184 3.99 2.17 -3.96
N THR A 185 2.93 1.73 -4.64
CA THR A 185 2.01 2.65 -5.35
C THR A 185 0.69 2.85 -4.63
N GLY A 186 0.32 2.03 -3.65
CA GLY A 186 -0.97 2.14 -2.95
C GLY A 186 -2.17 1.63 -3.77
N GLN A 187 -1.95 1.08 -4.96
CA GLN A 187 -3.02 0.51 -5.78
C GLN A 187 -3.48 -0.84 -5.20
N ALA A 188 -4.70 -0.89 -4.67
CA ALA A 188 -5.37 -2.10 -4.23
C ALA A 188 -6.21 -2.71 -5.37
N SER A 189 -6.37 -4.04 -5.35
CA SER A 189 -7.27 -4.81 -6.23
C SER A 189 -8.10 -5.76 -5.38
N GLY A 190 -9.43 -5.68 -5.47
CA GLY A 190 -10.34 -6.59 -4.79
C GLY A 190 -10.40 -7.94 -5.50
N LEU A 191 -10.22 -9.03 -4.77
CA LEU A 191 -10.06 -10.39 -5.31
C LEU A 191 -11.22 -11.30 -4.90
N ALA A 192 -11.60 -11.25 -3.62
CA ALA A 192 -12.66 -12.06 -3.02
C ALA A 192 -13.55 -11.20 -2.12
N ALA A 193 -14.81 -11.61 -1.94
CA ALA A 193 -15.73 -10.90 -1.06
C ALA A 193 -15.28 -10.98 0.41
N GLY A 194 -15.34 -9.86 1.13
CA GLY A 194 -14.91 -9.77 2.53
C GLY A 194 -14.35 -8.39 2.89
N THR A 195 -13.60 -8.33 3.99
CA THR A 195 -12.94 -7.10 4.46
C THR A 195 -11.44 -7.29 4.64
N THR A 196 -10.68 -6.24 4.37
CA THR A 196 -9.26 -6.10 4.76
C THR A 196 -9.01 -4.73 5.39
N THR A 197 -7.96 -4.64 6.19
CA THR A 197 -7.40 -3.36 6.64
C THR A 197 -6.21 -3.03 5.73
N ILE A 198 -6.28 -1.87 5.08
CA ILE A 198 -5.16 -1.28 4.34
C ILE A 198 -4.37 -0.39 5.30
N THR A 199 -3.07 -0.63 5.42
CA THR A 199 -2.16 0.14 6.28
C THR A 199 -1.08 0.80 5.42
N ALA A 200 -0.70 2.04 5.75
CA ALA A 200 0.45 2.73 5.18
C ALA A 200 1.42 3.16 6.29
N THR A 201 2.70 2.85 6.12
CA THR A 201 3.76 3.14 7.10
C THR A 201 4.88 3.95 6.46
N SER A 202 5.31 5.04 7.09
CA SER A 202 6.45 5.86 6.66
C SER A 202 7.29 6.28 7.87
N GLY A 203 8.54 5.84 7.92
CA GLY A 203 9.39 6.00 9.10
C GLY A 203 8.80 5.28 10.32
N LEU A 204 8.63 5.99 11.42
CA LEU A 204 7.99 5.49 12.65
C LEU A 204 6.47 5.65 12.67
N GLN A 205 5.89 6.37 11.70
CA GLN A 205 4.45 6.65 11.67
C GLN A 205 3.71 5.63 10.80
N SER A 206 2.50 5.25 11.22
CA SER A 206 1.61 4.39 10.43
C SER A 206 0.15 4.78 10.64
N ALA A 207 -0.68 4.52 9.63
CA ALA A 207 -2.12 4.71 9.69
C ALA A 207 -2.84 3.64 8.87
N SER A 208 -4.09 3.35 9.22
CA SER A 208 -4.87 2.26 8.63
C SER A 208 -6.30 2.67 8.29
N THR A 209 -6.91 2.01 7.31
CA THR A 209 -8.32 2.18 6.97
C THR A 209 -8.95 0.88 6.44
N GLY A 210 -10.27 0.75 6.53
CA GLY A 210 -10.98 -0.42 6.02
C GLY A 210 -11.13 -0.40 4.49
N LEU A 211 -11.10 -1.59 3.89
CA LEU A 211 -11.52 -1.85 2.52
C LEU A 211 -12.48 -3.06 2.51
N THR A 212 -13.72 -2.82 2.09
CA THR A 212 -14.75 -3.85 1.95
C THR A 212 -14.88 -4.25 0.49
N VAL A 213 -14.43 -5.46 0.15
CA VAL A 213 -14.68 -6.02 -1.18
C VAL A 213 -16.04 -6.68 -1.16
N THR A 214 -16.98 -6.12 -1.92
CA THR A 214 -18.28 -6.74 -2.17
C THR A 214 -18.13 -7.84 -3.21
N ALA A 215 -18.94 -8.88 -3.10
CA ALA A 215 -19.18 -9.76 -4.23
C ALA A 215 -19.75 -8.92 -5.38
N ILE A 216 -19.18 -9.08 -6.58
CA ILE A 216 -19.94 -8.86 -7.81
C ILE A 216 -21.26 -9.62 -7.71
N GLY A 217 -22.35 -9.00 -8.20
CA GLY A 217 -23.72 -9.49 -8.04
C GLY A 217 -23.88 -10.98 -8.44
N PRO A 218 -24.88 -11.68 -7.87
CA PRO A 218 -24.92 -13.14 -7.76
C PRO A 218 -24.39 -13.84 -9.00
N LEU A 219 -23.23 -14.47 -8.86
CA LEU A 219 -22.50 -15.05 -9.99
C LEU A 219 -23.41 -16.01 -10.76
N PRO A 220 -23.41 -15.94 -12.10
CA PRO A 220 -24.36 -16.70 -12.91
C PRO A 220 -24.23 -18.19 -12.58
N PRO A 221 -25.32 -18.86 -12.15
CA PRO A 221 -25.24 -20.20 -11.57
C PRO A 221 -24.70 -21.19 -12.59
N SER A 222 -23.48 -21.67 -12.35
CA SER A 222 -22.85 -22.67 -13.20
C SER A 222 -23.45 -24.04 -12.91
N ALA A 223 -23.88 -24.77 -13.94
CA ALA A 223 -24.22 -26.18 -13.81
C ALA A 223 -22.98 -27.01 -13.40
N PRO A 224 -23.12 -28.19 -12.77
CA PRO A 224 -21.97 -29.06 -12.48
C PRO A 224 -21.11 -29.36 -13.71
N LEU A 225 -19.82 -29.66 -13.50
CA LEU A 225 -18.91 -30.04 -14.59
C LEU A 225 -19.01 -31.54 -14.86
N ASN A 226 -19.42 -31.92 -16.07
CA ASN A 226 -19.63 -33.32 -16.42
C ASN A 226 -18.31 -34.01 -16.82
N LEU A 227 -17.73 -34.77 -15.89
CA LEU A 227 -16.51 -35.57 -16.12
C LEU A 227 -16.74 -36.85 -16.95
N ARG A 228 -17.98 -37.22 -17.27
CA ARG A 228 -18.35 -38.42 -18.06
C ARG A 228 -17.57 -39.68 -17.61
N THR A 229 -16.84 -40.38 -18.49
CA THR A 229 -16.10 -41.60 -18.11
C THR A 229 -14.92 -41.33 -17.16
N ALA A 230 -14.34 -40.13 -17.19
CA ALA A 230 -13.31 -39.72 -16.23
C ALA A 230 -13.85 -39.58 -14.79
N ALA A 231 -15.18 -39.45 -14.60
CA ALA A 231 -15.81 -39.42 -13.27
C ALA A 231 -15.53 -40.69 -12.44
N ASN A 232 -15.27 -41.81 -13.12
CA ASN A 232 -14.99 -43.11 -12.50
C ASN A 232 -13.62 -43.18 -11.82
N PHE A 233 -12.67 -42.35 -12.23
CA PHE A 233 -11.30 -42.41 -11.76
C PHE A 233 -11.11 -41.58 -10.49
N GLY A 234 -10.44 -42.17 -9.49
CA GLY A 234 -9.86 -41.41 -8.38
C GLY A 234 -8.53 -40.79 -8.79
N VAL A 235 -7.75 -41.50 -9.61
CA VAL A 235 -6.48 -41.02 -10.19
C VAL A 235 -6.38 -41.41 -11.65
N LEU A 236 -6.07 -40.44 -12.51
CA LEU A 236 -5.87 -40.62 -13.95
C LEU A 236 -4.63 -39.85 -14.38
N ALA A 237 -3.69 -40.52 -15.05
CA ALA A 237 -2.46 -39.94 -15.58
C ALA A 237 -2.27 -40.35 -17.05
N GLY A 238 -2.13 -39.38 -17.95
CA GLY A 238 -1.99 -39.63 -19.39
C GLY A 238 -0.62 -40.17 -19.80
N THR A 239 0.40 -40.10 -18.94
CA THR A 239 1.76 -40.58 -19.29
C THR A 239 2.39 -41.51 -18.26
N ALA A 240 2.39 -41.17 -16.97
CA ALA A 240 3.00 -41.99 -15.92
C ALA A 240 2.38 -41.74 -14.55
N LEU A 241 2.27 -42.81 -13.74
CA LEU A 241 1.86 -42.75 -12.34
C LEU A 241 3.01 -43.24 -11.45
N THR A 242 3.58 -42.33 -10.69
CA THR A 242 4.61 -42.64 -9.68
C THR A 242 3.94 -42.78 -8.32
N SER A 243 4.18 -43.90 -7.63
CA SER A 243 3.77 -44.11 -6.24
C SER A 243 4.95 -44.70 -5.45
N ASN A 244 5.04 -44.41 -4.16
CA ASN A 244 6.13 -44.91 -3.33
C ASN A 244 5.94 -46.41 -2.98
N SER A 245 6.93 -47.23 -3.32
CA SER A 245 6.95 -48.64 -2.92
C SER A 245 6.94 -48.78 -1.40
N GLY A 246 6.15 -49.72 -0.88
CA GLY A 246 5.89 -49.89 0.56
C GLY A 246 5.05 -48.75 1.20
N GLY A 247 4.48 -47.85 0.39
CA GLY A 247 3.69 -46.72 0.87
C GLY A 247 2.26 -47.06 1.27
N THR A 248 1.61 -46.13 1.98
CA THR A 248 0.22 -46.24 2.44
C THR A 248 -0.80 -45.60 1.49
N THR A 249 -0.42 -45.35 0.23
CA THR A 249 -1.31 -44.73 -0.78
C THR A 249 -2.51 -45.62 -1.07
N LEU A 250 -3.71 -45.14 -0.73
CA LEU A 250 -4.99 -45.82 -0.96
C LEU A 250 -5.93 -44.95 -1.80
N ILE A 251 -6.50 -45.55 -2.85
CA ILE A 251 -7.40 -44.90 -3.80
C ILE A 251 -8.78 -45.59 -3.77
N THR A 252 -9.82 -44.81 -3.44
CA THR A 252 -11.23 -45.22 -3.52
C THR A 252 -11.82 -44.64 -4.80
N GLY A 253 -11.55 -45.32 -5.91
CA GLY A 253 -11.87 -44.92 -7.28
C GLY A 253 -10.99 -45.68 -8.26
N ASP A 254 -11.36 -45.73 -9.54
CA ASP A 254 -10.53 -46.40 -10.55
C ASP A 254 -9.20 -45.67 -10.73
N VAL A 255 -8.17 -46.41 -11.15
CA VAL A 255 -6.83 -45.89 -11.43
C VAL A 255 -6.54 -46.04 -12.91
N GLY A 256 -5.97 -45.01 -13.55
CA GLY A 256 -5.64 -45.05 -14.97
C GLY A 256 -4.25 -44.48 -15.23
N SER A 257 -3.35 -45.27 -15.82
CA SER A 257 -2.07 -44.76 -16.36
C SER A 257 -1.37 -45.79 -17.24
N PRO A 258 -0.84 -45.42 -18.43
CA PRO A 258 -0.15 -46.34 -19.33
C PRO A 258 1.24 -46.79 -18.84
N SER A 259 1.82 -46.08 -17.86
CA SER A 259 3.07 -46.46 -17.19
C SER A 259 2.98 -46.22 -15.69
N GLN A 260 3.48 -47.15 -14.86
CA GLN A 260 3.37 -47.08 -13.41
C GLN A 260 4.65 -47.61 -12.74
N THR A 261 5.18 -46.92 -11.73
CA THR A 261 6.39 -47.37 -11.00
C THR A 261 6.07 -48.46 -9.99
N THR A 262 4.92 -48.33 -9.34
CA THR A 262 4.33 -49.26 -8.37
C THR A 262 2.83 -49.02 -8.40
N ASP A 263 2.04 -50.09 -8.57
CA ASP A 263 0.58 -50.00 -8.51
C ASP A 263 0.14 -49.47 -7.13
N PRO A 264 -0.66 -48.40 -7.04
CA PRO A 264 -1.21 -47.93 -5.77
C PRO A 264 -2.25 -48.93 -5.22
N ALA A 265 -2.42 -48.97 -3.90
CA ALA A 265 -3.50 -49.76 -3.31
C ALA A 265 -4.85 -49.12 -3.65
N GLN A 266 -5.84 -49.96 -3.92
CA GLN A 266 -7.21 -49.53 -4.23
C GLN A 266 -8.19 -50.13 -3.22
N ALA A 267 -9.29 -49.43 -2.95
CA ALA A 267 -10.42 -50.00 -2.24
C ALA A 267 -11.09 -51.10 -3.10
N ALA A 268 -11.79 -52.04 -2.45
CA ALA A 268 -12.47 -53.13 -3.15
C ALA A 268 -13.56 -52.59 -4.09
N GLY A 269 -13.60 -53.13 -5.32
CA GLY A 269 -14.57 -52.75 -6.35
C GLY A 269 -14.02 -51.80 -7.44
N PHE A 270 -12.77 -51.36 -7.35
CA PHE A 270 -12.12 -50.50 -8.36
C PHE A 270 -11.01 -51.22 -9.14
N THR A 271 -10.69 -50.72 -10.33
CA THR A 271 -9.78 -51.35 -11.30
C THR A 271 -8.65 -50.41 -11.73
N ASN A 272 -7.44 -50.98 -11.88
CA ASN A 272 -6.27 -50.28 -12.41
C ASN A 272 -6.12 -50.52 -13.92
N TYR A 273 -6.49 -49.54 -14.74
CA TYR A 273 -6.44 -49.58 -16.19
C TYR A 273 -5.09 -49.08 -16.72
N LYS A 274 -4.33 -49.97 -17.38
CA LYS A 274 -3.01 -49.68 -17.95
C LYS A 274 -2.99 -49.52 -19.47
N SER A 275 -4.11 -49.79 -20.16
CA SER A 275 -4.27 -49.60 -21.61
C SER A 275 -5.74 -49.78 -22.03
N GLY A 276 -6.04 -49.39 -23.27
CA GLY A 276 -7.29 -49.72 -23.95
C GLY A 276 -8.45 -48.76 -23.67
N ALA A 277 -9.54 -48.96 -24.40
CA ALA A 277 -10.58 -47.95 -24.62
C ALA A 277 -11.20 -47.31 -23.36
N ILE A 278 -11.20 -47.98 -22.20
CA ILE A 278 -11.66 -47.40 -20.94
C ILE A 278 -10.72 -46.27 -20.47
N LEU A 279 -9.41 -46.48 -20.56
CA LEU A 279 -8.39 -45.46 -20.28
C LEU A 279 -8.40 -44.36 -21.34
N ASP A 280 -8.46 -44.74 -22.62
CA ASP A 280 -8.41 -43.81 -23.75
C ASP A 280 -9.62 -42.85 -23.75
N ASN A 281 -10.83 -43.37 -23.52
CA ASN A 281 -12.05 -42.56 -23.39
C ASN A 281 -12.01 -41.65 -22.16
N ALA A 282 -11.49 -42.12 -21.02
CA ALA A 282 -11.39 -41.30 -19.81
C ALA A 282 -10.42 -40.12 -19.99
N LEU A 283 -9.32 -40.32 -20.72
CA LEU A 283 -8.39 -39.24 -21.07
C LEU A 283 -9.03 -38.26 -22.06
N ALA A 284 -9.82 -38.72 -23.03
CA ALA A 284 -10.56 -37.86 -23.96
C ALA A 284 -11.69 -37.05 -23.27
N ASP A 285 -12.39 -37.67 -22.32
CA ASP A 285 -13.42 -37.01 -21.52
C ASP A 285 -12.83 -36.01 -20.51
N LEU A 286 -11.64 -36.27 -19.95
CA LEU A 286 -10.89 -35.29 -19.16
C LEU A 286 -10.60 -34.02 -19.98
N GLN A 287 -10.06 -34.16 -21.20
CA GLN A 287 -9.82 -33.01 -22.08
C GLN A 287 -11.12 -32.29 -22.47
N SER A 288 -12.22 -33.05 -22.66
CA SER A 288 -13.55 -32.49 -22.91
C SER A 288 -14.07 -31.65 -21.73
N ALA A 289 -13.91 -32.13 -20.49
CA ALA A 289 -14.29 -31.39 -19.29
C ALA A 289 -13.41 -30.15 -19.05
N ILE A 290 -12.11 -30.23 -19.34
CA ILE A 290 -11.20 -29.08 -19.32
C ILE A 290 -11.63 -28.03 -20.37
N SER A 291 -12.12 -28.46 -21.52
CA SER A 291 -12.62 -27.57 -22.57
C SER A 291 -13.94 -26.87 -22.19
N ASP A 292 -14.92 -27.60 -21.62
CA ASP A 292 -16.15 -27.02 -21.05
C ASP A 292 -15.79 -25.96 -20.00
N ALA A 293 -15.05 -26.35 -18.96
CA ALA A 293 -14.70 -25.45 -17.86
C ALA A 293 -13.92 -24.21 -18.32
N ASN A 294 -13.12 -24.31 -19.40
CA ASN A 294 -12.44 -23.15 -19.99
C ASN A 294 -13.34 -22.28 -20.88
N GLY A 295 -14.43 -22.82 -21.43
CA GLY A 295 -15.45 -22.05 -22.15
C GLY A 295 -16.40 -21.27 -21.22
N ARG A 296 -16.46 -21.62 -19.93
CA ARG A 296 -17.35 -20.95 -18.96
C ARG A 296 -16.92 -19.51 -18.69
N ALA A 297 -17.90 -18.61 -18.65
CA ALA A 297 -17.69 -17.21 -18.32
C ALA A 297 -17.11 -17.04 -16.91
N CYS A 298 -16.03 -16.27 -16.79
CA CYS A 298 -15.42 -15.93 -15.52
C CYS A 298 -16.36 -15.01 -14.72
N GLY A 299 -16.65 -15.36 -13.47
CA GLY A 299 -17.23 -14.43 -12.51
C GLY A 299 -16.15 -13.46 -12.04
N VAL A 300 -15.18 -13.99 -11.28
CA VAL A 300 -13.95 -13.24 -10.95
C VAL A 300 -12.92 -13.47 -12.05
N ASN A 301 -12.28 -12.39 -12.50
CA ASN A 301 -11.18 -12.43 -13.47
C ASN A 301 -10.04 -11.52 -12.98
N PHE A 302 -8.83 -12.07 -12.82
CA PHE A 302 -7.68 -11.37 -12.28
C PHE A 302 -6.41 -11.62 -13.11
N ALA A 303 -5.71 -10.53 -13.45
CA ALA A 303 -4.56 -10.54 -14.35
C ALA A 303 -3.23 -10.99 -13.70
N GLY A 304 -3.23 -11.29 -12.39
CA GLY A 304 -2.05 -11.75 -11.65
C GLY A 304 -2.19 -13.18 -11.12
N GLY A 305 -1.19 -13.60 -10.35
CA GLY A 305 -1.30 -14.76 -9.46
C GLY A 305 -1.83 -14.36 -8.08
N ILE A 306 -2.32 -15.33 -7.32
CA ILE A 306 -3.01 -15.11 -6.05
C ILE A 306 -2.59 -16.16 -5.01
N ASP A 307 -2.55 -15.79 -3.74
CA ASP A 307 -2.66 -16.75 -2.63
C ASP A 307 -4.09 -16.67 -2.08
N LEU A 308 -4.79 -17.81 -2.05
CA LEU A 308 -6.15 -17.94 -1.54
C LEU A 308 -6.19 -18.20 -0.03
N GLY A 309 -5.03 -18.26 0.63
CA GLY A 309 -4.91 -18.42 2.07
C GLY A 309 -5.68 -17.36 2.87
N GLY A 310 -6.56 -17.82 3.76
CA GLY A 310 -7.42 -16.98 4.59
C GLY A 310 -8.67 -16.42 3.89
N ALA A 311 -8.92 -16.74 2.62
CA ALA A 311 -10.14 -16.32 1.93
C ALA A 311 -11.35 -17.19 2.31
N THR A 312 -12.54 -16.59 2.24
CA THR A 312 -13.82 -17.30 2.18
C THR A 312 -14.48 -16.96 0.85
N LEU A 313 -14.77 -17.98 0.04
CA LEU A 313 -15.30 -17.83 -1.32
C LEU A 313 -16.71 -18.40 -1.43
N ALA A 314 -17.55 -17.73 -2.22
CA ALA A 314 -18.88 -18.19 -2.61
C ALA A 314 -18.81 -19.02 -3.91
N PRO A 315 -19.88 -19.75 -4.30
CA PRO A 315 -19.92 -20.45 -5.59
C PRO A 315 -19.67 -19.49 -6.77
N GLY A 316 -18.83 -19.91 -7.72
CA GLY A 316 -18.43 -19.07 -8.85
C GLY A 316 -17.36 -19.68 -9.75
N VAL A 317 -17.17 -19.04 -10.90
CA VAL A 317 -16.02 -19.28 -11.79
C VAL A 317 -14.96 -18.21 -11.51
N TYR A 318 -13.78 -18.64 -11.13
CA TYR A 318 -12.64 -17.81 -10.73
C TYR A 318 -11.48 -18.02 -11.71
N CYS A 319 -11.06 -16.96 -12.39
CA CYS A 319 -10.06 -16.99 -13.44
C CYS A 319 -8.83 -16.15 -13.06
N TYR A 320 -7.65 -16.77 -13.06
CA TYR A 320 -6.37 -16.14 -12.71
C TYR A 320 -5.36 -16.33 -13.86
N ALA A 321 -4.72 -15.24 -14.30
CA ALA A 321 -3.69 -15.32 -15.34
C ALA A 321 -2.33 -15.79 -14.80
N GLY A 322 -2.06 -15.59 -13.50
CA GLY A 322 -0.90 -16.13 -12.80
C GLY A 322 -1.25 -17.33 -11.91
N ALA A 323 -0.25 -17.82 -11.17
CA ALA A 323 -0.36 -19.00 -10.32
C ALA A 323 -1.39 -18.83 -9.19
N ILE A 324 -2.00 -19.94 -8.78
CA ILE A 324 -2.78 -20.05 -7.54
C ILE A 324 -1.92 -20.71 -6.47
N SER A 325 -1.78 -20.05 -5.33
CA SER A 325 -1.27 -20.63 -4.09
C SER A 325 -2.39 -20.81 -3.07
N VAL A 326 -2.23 -21.73 -2.13
CA VAL A 326 -3.03 -21.82 -0.90
C VAL A 326 -2.10 -21.98 0.29
N THR A 327 -1.91 -20.92 1.06
CA THR A 327 -1.21 -20.93 2.36
C THR A 327 -2.20 -21.06 3.51
N GLY A 328 -2.08 -22.12 4.33
CA GLY A 328 -3.03 -22.35 5.42
C GLY A 328 -4.42 -22.75 4.91
N THR A 329 -5.48 -22.12 5.44
CA THR A 329 -6.87 -22.50 5.14
C THR A 329 -7.52 -21.57 4.11
N LEU A 330 -8.10 -22.15 3.05
CA LEU A 330 -9.10 -21.53 2.18
C LEU A 330 -10.48 -22.11 2.52
N THR A 331 -11.50 -21.27 2.70
CA THR A 331 -12.88 -21.70 2.92
C THR A 331 -13.74 -21.49 1.68
N LEU A 332 -14.54 -22.50 1.32
CA LEU A 332 -15.60 -22.42 0.32
C LEU A 332 -16.95 -22.53 1.05
N SER A 333 -17.78 -21.50 0.96
CA SER A 333 -19.05 -21.36 1.72
C SER A 333 -20.23 -21.15 0.77
N GLY A 334 -21.26 -22.00 0.92
CA GLY A 334 -22.51 -21.93 0.17
C GLY A 334 -22.68 -23.04 -0.87
N PRO A 335 -23.93 -23.43 -1.20
CA PRO A 335 -24.21 -24.51 -2.13
C PRO A 335 -24.07 -24.02 -3.59
N GLY A 336 -23.21 -24.68 -4.37
CA GLY A 336 -23.05 -24.41 -5.79
C GLY A 336 -21.71 -24.89 -6.34
N VAL A 337 -21.39 -24.44 -7.56
CA VAL A 337 -20.20 -24.84 -8.32
C VAL A 337 -19.06 -23.83 -8.15
N TYR A 338 -17.86 -24.36 -7.92
CA TYR A 338 -16.61 -23.61 -7.76
C TYR A 338 -15.63 -24.07 -8.84
N ILE A 339 -15.22 -23.17 -9.73
CA ILE A 339 -14.30 -23.50 -10.83
C ILE A 339 -13.10 -22.56 -10.76
N PHE A 340 -11.96 -23.08 -10.35
CA PHE A 340 -10.69 -22.35 -10.23
C PHE A 340 -9.81 -22.61 -11.44
N ARG A 341 -9.63 -21.59 -12.29
CA ARG A 341 -8.81 -21.65 -13.51
C ARG A 341 -7.54 -20.85 -13.31
N THR A 342 -6.39 -21.44 -13.63
CA THR A 342 -5.12 -20.71 -13.73
C THR A 342 -4.35 -21.07 -15.00
N ALA A 343 -3.89 -20.03 -15.71
CA ALA A 343 -2.97 -20.19 -16.85
C ALA A 343 -1.52 -20.55 -16.42
N SER A 344 -1.32 -20.87 -15.14
CA SER A 344 -0.04 -21.17 -14.51
C SER A 344 -0.20 -22.32 -13.50
N THR A 345 0.63 -22.38 -12.47
CA THR A 345 0.67 -23.46 -11.47
C THR A 345 -0.43 -23.36 -10.41
N LEU A 346 -0.78 -24.50 -9.82
CA LEU A 346 -1.56 -24.60 -8.59
C LEU A 346 -0.67 -25.21 -7.50
N ASN A 347 -0.42 -24.49 -6.40
CA ASN A 347 0.41 -24.98 -5.30
C ASN A 347 -0.28 -24.81 -3.95
N THR A 348 0.03 -25.66 -2.98
CA THR A 348 -0.38 -25.47 -1.58
C THR A 348 0.80 -25.64 -0.64
N THR A 349 0.77 -24.95 0.51
CA THR A 349 1.79 -25.16 1.55
C THR A 349 1.58 -26.50 2.25
N ALA A 350 2.59 -26.98 2.98
CA ALA A 350 2.39 -28.08 3.91
C ALA A 350 1.29 -27.72 4.94
N ASN A 351 0.47 -28.70 5.30
CA ASN A 351 -0.70 -28.57 6.18
C ASN A 351 -1.79 -27.59 5.66
N ALA A 352 -1.79 -27.23 4.37
CA ALA A 352 -2.86 -26.40 3.80
C ALA A 352 -4.21 -27.14 3.75
N ILE A 353 -5.30 -26.40 3.92
CA ILE A 353 -6.66 -26.93 4.03
C ILE A 353 -7.58 -26.20 3.04
N VAL A 354 -8.31 -26.95 2.22
CA VAL A 354 -9.50 -26.46 1.53
C VAL A 354 -10.71 -26.92 2.35
N GLN A 355 -11.33 -25.99 3.08
CA GLN A 355 -12.48 -26.25 3.92
C GLN A 355 -13.78 -25.98 3.17
N LEU A 356 -14.80 -26.80 3.39
CA LEU A 356 -16.16 -26.60 2.89
C LEU A 356 -17.08 -26.22 4.06
N GLN A 357 -17.97 -25.24 3.84
CA GLN A 357 -18.96 -24.74 4.81
C GLN A 357 -20.30 -24.47 4.11
N ASP A 358 -21.37 -24.33 4.90
CA ASP A 358 -22.69 -23.82 4.48
C ASP A 358 -23.30 -24.50 3.23
N GLY A 359 -23.10 -25.81 3.09
CA GLY A 359 -23.63 -26.61 1.98
C GLY A 359 -22.73 -26.69 0.73
N ALA A 360 -21.52 -26.15 0.77
CA ALA A 360 -20.51 -26.40 -0.27
C ALA A 360 -20.16 -27.90 -0.32
N THR A 361 -20.10 -28.46 -1.54
CA THR A 361 -19.89 -29.90 -1.77
C THR A 361 -18.71 -30.12 -2.72
N ALA A 362 -17.86 -31.11 -2.40
CA ALA A 362 -16.57 -31.27 -3.06
C ALA A 362 -16.70 -31.69 -4.54
N ASP A 363 -17.73 -32.46 -4.91
CA ASP A 363 -18.02 -32.84 -6.30
C ASP A 363 -18.25 -31.63 -7.23
N ASN A 364 -18.67 -30.50 -6.65
CA ASN A 364 -18.88 -29.24 -7.35
C ASN A 364 -17.66 -28.31 -7.34
N VAL A 365 -16.51 -28.75 -6.80
CA VAL A 365 -15.25 -27.99 -6.76
C VAL A 365 -14.27 -28.55 -7.80
N MET A 366 -13.85 -27.72 -8.75
CA MET A 366 -12.97 -28.08 -9.86
C MET A 366 -11.77 -27.14 -9.93
N TRP A 367 -10.58 -27.70 -10.09
CA TRP A 367 -9.32 -26.99 -10.20
C TRP A 367 -8.66 -27.27 -11.55
N LEU A 368 -8.41 -26.24 -12.34
CA LEU A 368 -7.89 -26.33 -13.71
C LEU A 368 -6.60 -25.52 -13.86
N PRO A 369 -5.46 -26.11 -13.46
CA PRO A 369 -4.13 -25.56 -13.71
C PRO A 369 -3.61 -25.96 -15.10
N VAL A 370 -3.07 -24.98 -15.82
CA VAL A 370 -2.32 -25.22 -17.08
C VAL A 370 -0.87 -25.62 -16.79
N GLY A 371 -0.27 -25.06 -15.73
CA GLY A 371 1.08 -25.39 -15.27
C GLY A 371 1.12 -26.58 -14.29
N PRO A 372 2.33 -27.04 -13.90
CA PRO A 372 2.48 -28.12 -12.94
C PRO A 372 1.81 -27.79 -11.59
N THR A 373 1.35 -28.83 -10.90
CA THR A 373 0.62 -28.71 -9.63
C THR A 373 1.38 -29.39 -8.51
N THR A 374 1.52 -28.73 -7.35
CA THR A 374 2.19 -29.30 -6.18
C THR A 374 1.35 -29.08 -4.92
N LEU A 375 0.70 -30.14 -4.42
CA LEU A 375 0.06 -30.09 -3.11
C LEU A 375 1.11 -30.32 -2.01
N GLY A 376 1.16 -29.45 -1.00
CA GLY A 376 2.04 -29.58 0.14
C GLY A 376 1.63 -30.72 1.09
N ALA A 377 2.64 -31.37 1.69
CA ALA A 377 2.47 -32.53 2.56
C ALA A 377 1.53 -32.29 3.76
N ASN A 378 0.86 -33.34 4.24
CA ASN A 378 -0.16 -33.32 5.29
C ASN A 378 -1.37 -32.41 5.01
N GLY A 379 -1.61 -32.01 3.76
CA GLY A 379 -2.75 -31.16 3.41
C GLY A 379 -4.10 -31.90 3.41
N VAL A 380 -5.18 -31.13 3.53
CA VAL A 380 -6.56 -31.61 3.33
C VAL A 380 -7.16 -30.83 2.16
N PHE A 381 -7.20 -31.45 0.98
CA PHE A 381 -7.63 -30.80 -0.25
C PHE A 381 -9.02 -31.30 -0.68
N LYS A 382 -9.77 -30.47 -1.41
CA LYS A 382 -11.17 -30.73 -1.79
C LYS A 382 -11.44 -30.38 -3.24
N GLY A 383 -12.27 -31.19 -3.89
CA GLY A 383 -12.56 -31.08 -5.31
C GLY A 383 -11.65 -31.92 -6.19
N SER A 384 -11.91 -31.85 -7.50
CA SER A 384 -11.13 -32.56 -8.51
C SER A 384 -10.13 -31.63 -9.17
N ILE A 385 -8.89 -32.10 -9.33
CA ILE A 385 -7.83 -31.41 -10.09
C ILE A 385 -7.80 -31.99 -11.50
N LEU A 386 -7.90 -31.13 -12.51
CA LEU A 386 -7.97 -31.44 -13.93
C LEU A 386 -6.79 -30.75 -14.64
N GLY A 387 -5.62 -31.39 -14.64
CA GLY A 387 -4.42 -30.89 -15.31
C GLY A 387 -4.44 -31.22 -16.81
N GLN A 388 -4.27 -30.20 -17.67
CA GLN A 388 -4.38 -30.41 -19.13
C GLN A 388 -3.23 -31.25 -19.70
N ALA A 389 -1.99 -30.81 -19.48
CA ALA A 389 -0.77 -31.43 -20.02
C ALA A 389 0.45 -31.29 -19.08
N ALA A 390 0.21 -30.92 -17.81
CA ALA A 390 1.26 -30.69 -16.81
C ALA A 390 1.15 -31.68 -15.64
N ALA A 391 2.29 -31.99 -15.04
CA ALA A 391 2.37 -32.99 -13.98
C ALA A 391 1.71 -32.52 -12.68
N ILE A 392 1.06 -33.45 -11.96
CA ILE A 392 0.51 -33.22 -10.62
C ILE A 392 1.34 -34.00 -9.60
N THR A 393 1.89 -33.32 -8.61
CA THR A 393 2.55 -33.94 -7.44
C THR A 393 1.65 -33.74 -6.23
N VAL A 394 1.25 -34.85 -5.61
CA VAL A 394 0.51 -34.87 -4.35
C VAL A 394 1.52 -35.14 -3.23
N GLY A 395 1.70 -34.17 -2.33
CA GLY A 395 2.68 -34.25 -1.24
C GLY A 395 2.39 -35.37 -0.25
N ASP A 396 3.43 -35.78 0.50
CA ASP A 396 3.38 -36.88 1.47
C ASP A 396 2.19 -36.75 2.44
N ASN A 397 1.41 -37.81 2.63
CA ASN A 397 0.27 -37.86 3.56
C ASN A 397 -0.84 -36.80 3.31
N THR A 398 -0.90 -36.20 2.12
CA THR A 398 -2.03 -35.33 1.71
C THR A 398 -3.29 -36.16 1.48
N THR A 399 -4.44 -35.62 1.84
CA THR A 399 -5.75 -36.27 1.68
C THR A 399 -6.65 -35.52 0.69
N LEU A 400 -7.36 -36.28 -0.16
CA LEU A 400 -8.36 -35.81 -1.12
C LEU A 400 -9.63 -36.66 -0.94
N LEU A 401 -10.41 -36.34 0.08
CA LEU A 401 -11.67 -37.04 0.37
C LEU A 401 -12.83 -36.33 -0.34
N ASN A 402 -13.47 -37.06 -1.26
CA ASN A 402 -14.42 -36.57 -2.27
C ASN A 402 -13.70 -35.64 -3.27
N GLY A 403 -12.69 -36.18 -3.94
CA GLY A 403 -11.81 -35.47 -4.86
C GLY A 403 -11.02 -36.41 -5.75
N ARG A 404 -10.59 -35.91 -6.91
CA ARG A 404 -9.93 -36.69 -7.97
C ARG A 404 -8.63 -36.02 -8.42
N VAL A 405 -7.65 -36.81 -8.84
CA VAL A 405 -6.38 -36.31 -9.41
C VAL A 405 -6.27 -36.76 -10.86
N LEU A 406 -6.70 -35.91 -11.78
CA LEU A 406 -6.82 -36.22 -13.20
C LEU A 406 -5.84 -35.34 -13.99
N SER A 407 -4.89 -35.93 -14.72
CA SER A 407 -3.96 -35.20 -15.60
C SER A 407 -3.78 -35.89 -16.95
N GLY A 408 -3.71 -35.12 -18.03
CA GLY A 408 -3.21 -35.59 -19.32
C GLY A 408 -1.70 -35.89 -19.35
N ALA A 409 -0.98 -35.63 -18.26
CA ALA A 409 0.44 -35.91 -18.08
C ALA A 409 0.67 -36.81 -16.86
N ALA A 410 1.81 -36.65 -16.17
CA ALA A 410 2.21 -37.53 -15.07
C ALA A 410 1.53 -37.15 -13.74
N VAL A 411 1.29 -38.15 -12.89
CA VAL A 411 0.86 -37.98 -11.50
C VAL A 411 1.87 -38.63 -10.57
N THR A 412 2.25 -37.94 -9.49
CA THR A 412 3.13 -38.47 -8.44
C THR A 412 2.38 -38.46 -7.11
N LEU A 413 2.33 -39.61 -6.45
CA LEU A 413 1.65 -39.84 -5.18
C LEU A 413 2.66 -40.31 -4.11
N ARG A 414 2.37 -39.97 -2.85
CA ARG A 414 3.13 -40.45 -1.69
C ARG A 414 2.24 -40.56 -0.45
N ASN A 415 1.99 -41.79 0.00
CA ASN A 415 1.20 -42.11 1.20
C ASN A 415 -0.20 -41.45 1.26
N ASN A 416 -0.84 -41.22 0.11
CA ASN A 416 -2.06 -40.40 0.04
C ASN A 416 -3.35 -41.19 0.29
N GLN A 417 -4.37 -40.50 0.80
CA GLN A 417 -5.75 -41.01 0.83
C GLN A 417 -6.58 -40.24 -0.18
N ILE A 418 -6.99 -40.89 -1.27
CA ILE A 418 -7.78 -40.27 -2.35
C ILE A 418 -9.08 -41.04 -2.49
N ALA A 419 -10.22 -40.36 -2.40
CA ALA A 419 -11.55 -40.96 -2.57
C ALA A 419 -12.39 -40.08 -3.49
N LYS A 420 -12.88 -40.65 -4.60
CA LYS A 420 -13.58 -39.91 -5.67
C LYS A 420 -14.96 -39.42 -5.26
#